data_AF-A0A923SLK1-F1
#
_entry.id   AF-A0A923SLK1-F1
#
_cell.length_a   1.000
_cell.length_b   1.000
_cell.length_c   1.000
_cell.angle_alpha   90.00
_cell.angle_beta   90.00
_cell.angle_gamma   90.00
#
_symmetry.space_group_name_H-M   'P 1'
#
loop_
_entity.id
_entity.type
_entity.pdbx_description
1 polymer ?
#
loop_
_entity_poly.entity_id
_entity_poly.type
_entity_poly.pdbx_seq_one_letter_code
_entity_poly.pdbx_strand_id
1 'polypeptide(L)'
;MSTLQFTSQAIRQEVVKVISSFKKITPQRLISVNDLTELGFDILDVVEIILKLEKKYNLTIPDDVPVYSVDDFVDFIYNYKLYRAS
;
A
#
# COMPACT_ATOMS: atom_id res chain seq x y z
N MET A 1 3.60 -25.31 13.65
CA MET A 1 2.51 -24.31 13.57
C MET A 1 3.07 -23.10 12.86
N SER A 2 2.65 -22.85 11.62
CA SER A 2 3.24 -21.82 10.76
C SER A 2 2.76 -20.45 11.22
N THR A 3 3.57 -19.75 12.00
CA THR A 3 3.39 -18.33 12.24
C THR A 3 3.49 -17.63 10.89
N LEU A 4 2.39 -17.03 10.43
CA LEU A 4 2.38 -16.22 9.22
C LEU A 4 3.28 -15.01 9.45
N GLN A 5 4.57 -15.11 9.13
CA GLN A 5 5.43 -13.95 8.99
C GLN A 5 4.89 -13.14 7.81
N PHE A 6 4.24 -12.02 8.10
CA PHE A 6 3.96 -11.00 7.09
C PHE A 6 5.31 -10.49 6.60
N THR A 7 5.75 -10.95 5.44
CA THR A 7 6.94 -10.42 4.79
C THR A 7 6.56 -9.13 4.07
N SER A 8 7.47 -8.15 4.04
CA SER A 8 7.31 -6.93 3.25
C SER A 8 6.97 -7.25 1.79
N GLN A 9 7.52 -8.34 1.25
CA GLN A 9 7.24 -8.83 -0.09
C GLN A 9 5.78 -9.25 -0.29
N ALA A 10 5.18 -9.96 0.67
CA ALA A 10 3.77 -10.35 0.59
C ALA A 10 2.86 -9.11 0.60
N ILE A 11 3.13 -8.18 1.53
CA ILE A 11 2.40 -6.89 1.61
C ILE A 11 2.54 -6.13 0.30
N ARG A 12 3.75 -6.05 -0.26
CA ARG A 12 4.01 -5.39 -1.55
C ARG A 12 3.18 -5.96 -2.68
N GLN A 13 3.14 -7.28 -2.83
CA GLN A 13 2.32 -7.93 -3.87
C GLN A 13 0.84 -7.60 -3.70
N GLU A 14 0.35 -7.55 -2.46
CA GLU A 14 -1.02 -7.21 -2.16
C GLU A 14 -1.34 -5.73 -2.43
N VAL A 15 -0.48 -4.81 -2.02
CA VAL A 15 -0.62 -3.36 -2.26
C VAL A 15 -0.61 -3.10 -3.77
N VAL A 16 0.36 -3.66 -4.49
CA VAL A 16 0.45 -3.57 -5.96
C VAL A 16 -0.85 -4.05 -6.60
N LYS A 17 -1.41 -5.18 -6.16
CA LYS A 17 -2.66 -5.73 -6.70
C LYS A 17 -3.86 -4.80 -6.47
N VAL A 18 -3.95 -4.17 -5.30
CA VAL A 18 -5.04 -3.23 -4.97
C VAL A 18 -4.96 -2.01 -5.87
N ILE A 19 -3.79 -1.38 -5.94
CA ILE A 19 -3.56 -0.16 -6.71
C ILE A 19 -3.71 -0.43 -8.22
N SER A 20 -3.16 -1.54 -8.71
CA SER A 20 -3.25 -1.93 -10.13
C SER A 20 -4.70 -2.17 -10.55
N SER A 21 -5.50 -2.82 -9.69
CA SER A 21 -6.91 -3.08 -9.96
C SER A 21 -7.75 -1.80 -9.91
N PHE A 22 -7.39 -0.86 -9.03
CA PHE A 22 -8.11 0.39 -8.87
C PHE A 22 -7.99 1.29 -10.11
N LYS A 23 -6.75 1.58 -10.55
CA LYS A 23 -6.50 2.45 -11.72
C LYS A 23 -6.44 1.71 -13.06
N LYS A 24 -6.64 0.39 -13.07
CA LYS A 24 -6.50 -0.46 -14.27
C LYS A 24 -5.14 -0.31 -14.96
N ILE A 25 -4.09 -0.11 -14.15
CA ILE A 25 -2.70 -0.06 -14.61
C ILE A 25 -2.05 -1.43 -14.43
N THR A 26 -1.08 -1.76 -15.28
CA THR A 26 -0.35 -3.02 -15.13
C THR A 26 0.55 -2.96 -13.88
N PRO A 27 0.67 -4.05 -13.11
CA PRO A 27 1.59 -4.13 -11.99
C PRO A 27 3.02 -3.71 -12.36
N GLN A 28 3.47 -4.08 -13.58
CA GLN A 28 4.79 -3.74 -14.08
C GLN A 28 5.01 -2.23 -14.26
N ARG A 29 3.99 -1.50 -14.70
CA ARG A 29 4.05 -0.04 -14.82
C ARG A 29 3.93 0.66 -13.46
N LEU A 30 3.20 0.06 -12.53
CA LEU A 30 3.09 0.55 -11.17
C LEU A 30 4.43 0.46 -10.42
N ILE A 31 5.15 -0.64 -10.56
CA ILE A 31 6.46 -0.83 -9.90
C ILE A 31 7.62 -0.09 -10.58
N SER A 32 7.40 0.48 -11.77
CA SER A 32 8.46 1.19 -12.52
C SER A 32 8.60 2.66 -12.12
N VAL A 33 7.69 3.19 -11.30
CA VAL A 33 7.73 4.55 -10.78
C VAL A 33 7.97 4.52 -9.28
N ASN A 34 8.65 5.55 -8.78
CA ASN A 34 8.79 5.75 -7.34
C ASN A 34 7.71 6.69 -6.79
N ASP A 35 6.97 7.39 -7.64
CA ASP A 35 5.92 8.32 -7.27
C ASP A 35 4.66 8.03 -8.09
N LEU A 36 3.51 7.87 -7.41
CA LEU A 36 2.23 7.62 -8.04
C LEU A 36 1.76 8.80 -8.91
N THR A 37 2.19 10.03 -8.63
CA THR A 37 1.85 11.20 -9.44
C THR A 37 2.41 11.09 -10.87
N GLU A 38 3.53 10.38 -11.08
CA GLU A 38 4.07 10.10 -12.42
C GLU A 38 3.14 9.22 -13.28
N LEU A 39 2.24 8.49 -12.63
CA LEU A 39 1.20 7.68 -13.29
C LEU A 39 -0.16 8.38 -13.36
N GLY A 40 -0.22 9.65 -12.96
CA GLY A 40 -1.45 10.45 -12.98
C GLY A 40 -2.42 10.11 -11.85
N PHE A 41 -1.91 9.63 -10.72
CA PHE A 41 -2.71 9.56 -9.49
C PHE A 41 -2.84 10.96 -8.91
N ASP A 42 -4.08 11.39 -8.69
CA ASP A 42 -4.38 12.61 -7.96
C ASP A 42 -4.61 12.34 -6.47
N ILE A 43 -4.87 13.39 -5.70
CA ILE A 43 -5.08 13.28 -4.25
C ILE A 43 -6.32 12.43 -3.93
N LEU A 44 -7.37 12.48 -4.76
CA LEU A 44 -8.58 11.69 -4.54
C LEU A 44 -8.30 10.20 -4.74
N ASP A 45 -7.46 9.86 -5.71
CA ASP A 45 -7.00 8.49 -5.92
C ASP A 45 -6.21 7.96 -4.74
N VAL A 46 -5.31 8.77 -4.19
CA VAL A 46 -4.51 8.41 -3.00
C VAL A 46 -5.41 8.17 -1.80
N VAL A 47 -6.38 9.06 -1.55
CA VAL A 47 -7.39 8.88 -0.48
C VAL A 47 -8.19 7.59 -0.67
N GLU A 48 -8.60 7.27 -1.89
CA GLU A 48 -9.36 6.04 -2.14
C GLU A 48 -8.50 4.78 -1.94
N ILE A 49 -7.22 4.82 -2.29
CA ILE A 49 -6.25 3.74 -2.02
C ILE A 49 -6.07 3.54 -0.51
N ILE A 50 -5.89 4.63 0.25
CA ILE A 50 -5.78 4.60 1.72
C ILE A 50 -6.98 3.85 2.29
N LEU A 51 -8.20 4.28 1.97
CA LEU A 51 -9.43 3.67 2.48
C LEU A 51 -9.55 2.18 2.15
N LYS A 52 -9.13 1.75 0.94
CA LYS A 52 -9.12 0.33 0.56
C LYS A 52 -8.11 -0.47 1.38
N LEU A 53 -6.92 0.08 1.62
CA LEU A 53 -5.87 -0.58 2.40
C LEU A 53 -6.23 -0.65 3.88
N GLU A 54 -6.76 0.43 4.46
CA GLU A 54 -7.29 0.46 5.83
C GLU A 54 -8.32 -0.64 6.06
N LYS A 55 -9.33 -0.73 5.19
CA LYS A 55 -10.35 -1.77 5.25
C LYS A 55 -9.77 -3.18 5.09
N LYS A 56 -8.79 -3.36 4.21
CA LYS A 56 -8.17 -4.66 3.94
C LYS A 56 -7.34 -5.15 5.11
N TYR A 57 -6.53 -4.28 5.72
CA TYR A 57 -5.59 -4.64 6.78
C TYR A 57 -6.12 -4.39 8.19
N ASN A 58 -7.32 -3.81 8.30
CA ASN A 58 -7.96 -3.41 9.55
C ASN A 58 -7.05 -2.49 10.37
N LEU A 59 -6.57 -1.43 9.72
CA LEU A 59 -5.67 -0.40 10.25
C LEU A 59 -6.19 1.00 9.92
N THR A 60 -5.55 2.02 10.49
CA THR A 60 -5.85 3.43 10.21
C THR A 60 -4.53 4.13 9.84
N ILE A 61 -4.49 4.77 8.68
CA ILE A 61 -3.37 5.60 8.23
C ILE A 61 -3.72 7.05 8.62
N PRO A 62 -2.92 7.72 9.45
CA PRO A 62 -3.17 9.12 9.80
C PRO A 62 -3.08 10.03 8.57
N ASP A 63 -3.93 11.05 8.51
CA ASP A 63 -3.97 12.01 7.38
C ASP A 63 -2.66 12.79 7.20
N ASP A 64 -1.89 12.96 8.27
CA ASP A 64 -0.61 13.67 8.27
C ASP A 64 0.57 12.82 7.71
N VAL A 65 0.33 11.55 7.37
CA VAL A 65 1.38 10.67 6.84
C VAL A 65 1.48 10.84 5.32
N PRO A 66 2.58 11.38 4.80
CA PRO A 66 2.79 11.46 3.36
C PRO A 66 2.95 10.05 2.78
N VAL A 67 2.06 9.67 1.87
CA VAL A 67 2.14 8.43 1.09
C VAL A 67 2.10 8.75 -0.40
N TYR A 68 3.24 8.64 -1.06
CA TYR A 68 3.40 9.01 -2.47
C TYR A 68 3.78 7.81 -3.35
N SER A 69 4.28 6.73 -2.75
CA SER A 69 4.78 5.55 -3.43
C SER A 69 4.12 4.26 -2.96
N VAL A 70 4.24 3.20 -3.75
CA VAL A 70 3.86 1.85 -3.33
C VAL A 70 4.63 1.43 -2.09
N ASP A 71 5.90 1.80 -2.02
CA ASP A 71 6.79 1.40 -0.93
C ASP A 71 6.43 2.10 0.39
N ASP A 72 5.95 3.36 0.35
CA ASP A 72 5.44 4.06 1.54
C ASP A 72 4.27 3.31 2.17
N PHE A 73 3.33 2.82 1.34
CA PHE A 73 2.21 2.01 1.82
C PHE A 73 2.70 0.69 2.41
N VAL A 74 3.65 0.02 1.75
CA VAL A 74 4.19 -1.26 2.23
C VAL A 74 4.89 -1.08 3.57
N ASP A 75 5.72 -0.06 3.69
CA ASP A 75 6.47 0.24 4.90
C ASP A 75 5.53 0.62 6.05
N PHE A 76 4.51 1.43 5.79
CA PHE A 76 3.51 1.75 6.81
C PHE A 76 2.80 0.50 7.33
N ILE A 77 2.30 -0.34 6.43
CA ILE A 77 1.54 -1.55 6.79
C ILE A 77 2.45 -2.55 7.50
N TYR A 78 3.69 -2.73 7.01
CA TYR A 78 4.66 -3.64 7.60
C TYR A 78 5.01 -3.22 9.03
N ASN A 79 5.37 -1.94 9.23
CA ASN A 79 5.69 -1.41 10.54
C ASN A 79 4.49 -1.52 11.49
N TYR A 80 3.29 -1.14 11.03
CA TYR A 80 2.06 -1.25 11.82
C TYR A 80 1.79 -2.69 12.31
N LYS A 81 1.95 -3.68 11.42
CA LYS A 81 1.76 -5.10 11.75
C LYS A 81 2.86 -5.60 12.69
N LEU A 82 4.10 -5.16 12.52
CA LEU A 82 5.21 -5.54 13.38
C LEU A 82 5.01 -5.03 14.82
N TYR A 83 4.63 -3.76 14.99
CA TYR A 83 4.38 -3.18 16.31
C TYR A 83 3.17 -3.78 17.04
N ARG A 84 2.14 -4.24 16.31
CA ARG A 84 0.96 -4.90 16.90
C ARG A 84 1.12 -6.41 17.13
N ALA A 85 2.17 -7.02 16.58
CA ALA A 85 2.49 -8.43 16.77
C ALA A 85 3.46 -8.66 17.95
N SER A 86 3.93 -7.58 18.60
CA SER A 86 4.81 -7.60 19.77
C SER A 86 4.04 -7.53 21.08
#